data_AF-B5W4G5-F1
#
_entry.id   AF-B5W4G5-F1
#
_cell.length_a   1.000
_cell.length_b   1.000
_cell.length_c   1.000
_cell.angle_alpha   90.00
_cell.angle_beta   90.00
_cell.angle_gamma   90.00
#
_symmetry.space_group_name_H-M   'P 1'
#
loop_
_entity.id
_entity.type
_entity.pdbx_description
1 polymer ?
#
loop_
_entity_poly.entity_id
_entity_poly.type
_entity_poly.pdbx_seq_one_letter_code
_entity_poly.pdbx_strand_id
1 'polypeptide(L)'
;MERLVKEMYPNKGTTTQVNFIRYADDFVVISKDLKIIEQCQTAISEWLEPVGLEIKPEKTRICNTLNPIEYNGKIEEPGFNFRGFNIRQYPVGKYKSGKTGGRGSRLIGHKTHIKPSNKAVKAQIEVIKGVIKQHKTAPQPALISRLNPIIRGWSNYYSGVVSTETFNKLDHIVWKMLRAWTVSRCGKANHEK
;
A
#
# COMPACT_ATOMS: atom_id res chain seq x y z
N MET A 1 6.28 10.32 -20.66
CA MET A 1 5.19 9.44 -20.15
C MET A 1 3.92 10.18 -19.75
N GLU A 2 3.87 10.96 -18.66
CA GLU A 2 2.59 11.54 -18.19
C GLU A 2 1.87 12.38 -19.27
N ARG A 3 2.62 13.23 -19.96
CA ARG A 3 2.11 14.06 -21.05
C ARG A 3 1.54 13.23 -22.20
N LEU A 4 2.23 12.17 -22.62
CA LEU A 4 1.79 11.23 -23.66
C LEU A 4 0.40 10.65 -23.33
N VAL A 5 0.24 10.13 -22.11
CA VAL A 5 -1.02 9.49 -21.69
C VAL A 5 -2.17 10.51 -21.66
N LYS A 6 -1.92 11.73 -21.19
CA LYS A 6 -2.92 12.80 -21.17
C LYS A 6 -3.28 13.33 -22.56
N GLU A 7 -2.33 13.34 -23.49
CA GLU A 7 -2.56 13.72 -24.88
C GLU A 7 -3.37 12.66 -25.65
N MET A 8 -3.10 11.37 -25.39
CA MET A 8 -3.86 10.26 -25.98
C MET A 8 -5.31 10.20 -25.48
N TYR A 9 -5.51 10.41 -24.18
CA TYR A 9 -6.82 10.34 -23.53
C TYR A 9 -7.14 11.63 -22.78
N PRO A 10 -7.43 12.73 -23.50
CA PRO A 10 -7.77 13.99 -22.87
C PRO A 10 -9.08 13.88 -22.10
N ASN A 11 -9.23 14.72 -21.08
CA ASN A 11 -10.46 14.77 -20.29
C ASN A 11 -11.66 15.12 -21.17
N LYS A 12 -12.78 14.41 -20.96
CA LYS A 12 -14.05 14.71 -21.63
C LYS A 12 -14.86 15.64 -20.72
N GLY A 13 -14.70 16.95 -20.93
CA GLY A 13 -15.26 17.97 -20.03
C GLY A 13 -14.68 17.83 -18.61
N THR A 14 -15.53 17.63 -17.62
CA THR A 14 -15.11 17.39 -16.21
C THR A 14 -14.73 15.93 -15.92
N THR A 15 -14.93 15.01 -16.88
CA THR A 15 -14.65 13.58 -16.67
C THR A 15 -13.22 13.24 -17.05
N THR A 16 -12.43 12.89 -16.04
CA THR A 16 -11.09 12.34 -16.24
C THR A 16 -11.18 10.96 -16.89
N GLN A 17 -10.50 10.79 -18.03
CA GLN A 17 -10.41 9.51 -18.72
C GLN A 17 -9.32 8.64 -18.09
N VAL A 18 -8.12 9.20 -17.92
CA VAL A 18 -6.96 8.52 -17.35
C VAL A 18 -6.27 9.39 -16.33
N ASN A 19 -5.93 8.80 -15.18
CA ASN A 19 -5.03 9.40 -14.21
C ASN A 19 -3.69 8.67 -14.26
N PHE A 20 -2.62 9.44 -14.40
CA PHE A 20 -1.25 8.95 -14.36
C PHE A 20 -0.58 9.46 -13.10
N ILE A 21 -0.06 8.55 -12.27
CA ILE A 21 0.61 8.87 -11.01
C ILE A 21 2.00 8.26 -11.09
N ARG A 22 3.05 9.06 -10.92
CA ARG A 22 4.44 8.58 -10.94
C ARG A 22 5.18 8.99 -9.68
N TYR A 23 6.00 8.08 -9.18
CA TYR A 23 7.01 8.33 -8.16
C TYR A 23 8.32 7.68 -8.59
N ALA A 24 9.31 8.49 -8.98
CA ALA A 24 10.56 8.01 -9.57
C ALA A 24 10.30 7.02 -10.73
N ASP A 25 10.80 5.79 -10.64
CA ASP A 25 10.62 4.70 -11.61
C ASP A 25 9.25 4.01 -11.50
N ASP A 26 8.64 4.01 -10.32
CA ASP A 26 7.32 3.40 -10.11
C ASP A 26 6.19 4.34 -10.60
N PHE A 27 5.20 3.78 -11.32
CA PHE A 27 4.01 4.53 -11.73
C PHE A 27 2.75 3.67 -11.71
N VAL A 28 1.59 4.35 -11.71
CA VAL A 28 0.26 3.75 -11.75
C VAL A 28 -0.58 4.52 -12.76
N VAL A 29 -1.26 3.77 -13.63
CA VAL A 29 -2.26 4.30 -14.57
C VAL A 29 -3.64 3.84 -14.11
N ILE A 30 -4.56 4.78 -13.89
CA ILE A 30 -5.91 4.51 -13.41
C ILE A 30 -6.90 5.00 -14.46
N SER A 31 -7.72 4.08 -14.96
CA SER A 31 -8.83 4.36 -15.88
C SER A 31 -10.05 3.53 -15.47
N LYS A 32 -11.23 3.94 -15.94
CA LYS A 32 -12.47 3.15 -15.78
C LYS A 32 -12.57 2.01 -16.77
N ASP A 33 -11.89 2.12 -17.91
CA ASP A 33 -11.95 1.16 -19.00
C ASP A 33 -10.64 0.38 -19.11
N LEU A 34 -10.73 -0.95 -19.13
CA LEU A 34 -9.60 -1.86 -19.29
C LEU A 34 -8.90 -1.65 -20.63
N LYS A 35 -9.65 -1.41 -21.71
CA LYS A 35 -9.07 -1.23 -23.06
C LYS A 35 -8.13 -0.02 -23.12
N ILE A 36 -8.52 1.06 -22.43
CA ILE A 36 -7.69 2.26 -22.31
C ILE A 36 -6.39 1.94 -21.56
N ILE A 37 -6.45 1.09 -20.52
CA ILE A 37 -5.25 0.68 -19.76
C ILE A 37 -4.30 -0.12 -20.66
N GLU A 38 -4.82 -1.06 -21.44
CA GLU A 38 -4.02 -1.86 -22.39
C GLU A 38 -3.38 -0.98 -23.47
N GLN A 39 -4.14 -0.05 -24.04
CA GLN A 39 -3.61 0.91 -25.01
C GLN A 39 -2.55 1.83 -24.40
N CYS A 40 -2.75 2.28 -23.14
CA CYS A 40 -1.74 3.04 -22.42
C CYS A 40 -0.49 2.20 -22.16
N GLN A 41 -0.62 0.91 -21.85
CA GLN A 41 0.52 0.01 -21.65
C GLN A 41 1.37 -0.08 -22.92
N THR A 42 0.73 -0.31 -24.08
CA THR A 42 1.42 -0.35 -25.37
C THR A 42 2.13 0.97 -25.68
N ALA A 43 1.41 2.08 -25.58
CA ALA A 43 1.97 3.40 -25.87
C ALA A 43 3.13 3.79 -24.94
N ILE A 44 3.08 3.39 -23.66
CA ILE A 44 4.19 3.63 -22.73
C ILE A 44 5.40 2.75 -23.10
N SER A 45 5.19 1.49 -23.50
CA SER A 45 6.29 0.63 -23.96
C SER A 45 7.00 1.20 -25.19
N GLU A 46 6.25 1.62 -26.21
CA GLU A 46 6.79 2.26 -27.42
C GLU A 46 7.53 3.57 -27.10
N TRP A 47 7.03 4.34 -26.13
CA TRP A 47 7.68 5.57 -25.70
C TRP A 47 8.99 5.33 -24.92
N LEU A 48 9.10 4.19 -24.23
CA LEU A 48 10.30 3.84 -23.44
C LEU A 48 11.41 3.20 -24.29
N GLU A 49 11.06 2.55 -25.39
CA GLU A 49 11.99 1.90 -26.33
C GLU A 49 13.14 2.83 -26.80
N PRO A 50 12.90 4.06 -27.31
CA PRO A 50 13.98 4.96 -27.72
C PRO A 50 14.84 5.47 -26.56
N VAL A 51 14.36 5.35 -25.32
CA VAL A 51 15.10 5.69 -24.10
C VAL A 51 15.98 4.52 -23.65
N GLY A 52 15.84 3.34 -24.28
CA GLY A 52 16.52 2.11 -23.88
C GLY A 52 15.97 1.50 -22.60
N LEU A 53 14.68 1.75 -22.30
CA LEU A 53 13.99 1.21 -21.13
C LEU A 53 12.86 0.27 -21.56
N GLU A 54 12.63 -0.78 -20.78
CA GLU A 54 11.56 -1.73 -21.03
C GLU A 54 10.72 -1.95 -19.76
N ILE A 55 9.41 -2.15 -19.95
CA ILE A 55 8.51 -2.50 -18.88
C ILE A 55 8.70 -3.99 -18.55
N LYS A 56 9.13 -4.30 -17.32
CA LYS A 56 9.29 -5.69 -16.88
C LYS A 56 7.91 -6.38 -16.69
N PRO A 57 7.54 -7.40 -17.50
CA PRO A 57 6.22 -8.02 -17.44
C PRO A 57 5.90 -8.64 -16.07
N GLU A 58 6.91 -9.17 -15.38
CA GLU A 58 6.77 -9.76 -14.05
C GLU A 58 6.39 -8.76 -12.95
N LYS A 59 6.74 -7.48 -13.13
CA LYS A 59 6.42 -6.42 -12.16
C LYS A 59 5.12 -5.70 -12.49
N THR A 60 4.69 -5.76 -13.75
CA THR A 60 3.49 -5.10 -14.23
C THR A 60 2.27 -5.94 -13.95
N ARG A 61 1.24 -5.31 -13.39
CA ARG A 61 0.03 -5.98 -12.96
C ARG A 61 -1.17 -5.12 -13.30
N ILE A 62 -2.10 -5.68 -14.05
CA ILE A 62 -3.40 -5.07 -14.31
C ILE A 62 -4.40 -5.67 -13.33
N CYS A 63 -5.10 -4.82 -12.59
CA CYS A 63 -6.07 -5.25 -11.61
C CYS A 63 -7.18 -4.20 -11.48
N ASN A 64 -8.33 -4.63 -10.95
CA ASN A 64 -9.41 -3.73 -10.62
C ASN A 64 -9.36 -3.41 -9.11
N THR A 65 -9.76 -2.21 -8.73
CA THR A 65 -9.71 -1.79 -7.32
C THR A 65 -10.79 -2.42 -6.45
N LEU A 66 -11.92 -2.83 -7.03
CA LEU A 66 -13.13 -3.30 -6.34
C LEU A 66 -13.39 -4.79 -6.53
N ASN A 67 -13.41 -5.24 -7.79
CA ASN A 67 -13.79 -6.61 -8.15
C ASN A 67 -12.57 -7.43 -8.54
N PRO A 68 -12.55 -8.75 -8.30
CA PRO A 68 -11.60 -9.64 -8.95
C PRO A 68 -11.79 -9.58 -10.47
N ILE A 69 -10.71 -9.68 -11.22
CA ILE A 69 -10.74 -9.78 -12.68
C ILE A 69 -9.91 -10.96 -13.13
N GLU A 70 -10.32 -11.63 -14.19
CA GLU A 70 -9.45 -12.58 -14.87
C GLU A 70 -8.66 -11.82 -15.95
N TYR A 71 -7.34 -11.90 -15.87
CA TYR A 71 -6.45 -11.28 -16.84
C TYR A 71 -5.30 -12.23 -17.16
N ASN A 72 -5.04 -12.48 -18.44
CA ASN A 72 -4.02 -13.42 -18.92
C ASN A 72 -4.09 -14.81 -18.26
N GLY A 73 -5.31 -15.34 -18.09
CA GLY A 73 -5.56 -16.67 -17.50
C GLY A 73 -5.30 -16.75 -15.99
N LYS A 74 -5.18 -15.63 -15.29
CA LYS A 74 -5.00 -15.54 -13.84
C LYS A 74 -6.11 -14.70 -13.22
N ILE A 75 -6.64 -15.17 -12.09
CA ILE A 75 -7.58 -14.39 -11.28
C ILE A 75 -6.77 -13.41 -10.43
N GLU A 76 -6.93 -12.13 -10.74
CA GLU A 76 -6.29 -11.04 -10.03
C GLU A 76 -7.16 -10.54 -8.89
N GLU A 77 -6.60 -10.56 -7.67
CA GLU A 77 -7.29 -10.03 -6.49
C GLU A 77 -7.48 -8.50 -6.59
N PRO A 78 -8.60 -7.97 -6.06
CA PRO A 78 -8.87 -6.55 -6.11
C PRO A 78 -7.90 -5.73 -5.27
N GLY A 79 -7.55 -4.56 -5.79
CA GLY A 79 -6.61 -3.62 -5.17
C GLY A 79 -5.16 -3.85 -5.58
N PHE A 80 -4.33 -2.85 -5.32
CA PHE A 80 -2.91 -2.86 -5.69
C PHE A 80 -2.04 -2.23 -4.61
N ASN A 81 -0.76 -2.61 -4.62
CA ASN A 81 0.24 -2.01 -3.76
C ASN A 81 1.02 -0.94 -4.52
N PHE A 82 1.22 0.22 -3.90
CA PHE A 82 2.06 1.29 -4.43
C PHE A 82 2.82 1.95 -3.29
N ARG A 83 4.16 2.04 -3.39
CA ARG A 83 5.05 2.71 -2.41
C ARG A 83 4.80 2.30 -0.94
N GLY A 84 4.47 1.04 -0.71
CA GLY A 84 4.22 0.49 0.62
C GLY A 84 2.77 0.64 1.13
N PHE A 85 1.87 1.21 0.33
CA PHE A 85 0.43 1.30 0.61
C PHE A 85 -0.33 0.27 -0.21
N ASN A 86 -1.37 -0.31 0.37
CA ASN A 86 -2.36 -1.13 -0.32
C ASN A 86 -3.63 -0.28 -0.53
N ILE A 87 -3.99 -0.06 -1.80
CA ILE A 87 -5.17 0.70 -2.21
C ILE A 87 -6.20 -0.28 -2.71
N ARG A 88 -7.33 -0.38 -1.99
CA ARG A 88 -8.43 -1.28 -2.36
C ARG A 88 -9.77 -0.64 -2.07
N GLN A 89 -10.73 -0.91 -2.95
CA GLN A 89 -12.14 -0.57 -2.76
C GLN A 89 -12.89 -1.79 -2.25
N TYR A 90 -13.84 -1.54 -1.35
CA TYR A 90 -14.70 -2.55 -0.77
C TYR A 90 -16.15 -2.19 -1.04
N PRO A 91 -17.00 -3.16 -1.48
CA PRO A 91 -18.41 -2.90 -1.66
C PRO A 91 -19.04 -2.57 -0.29
N VAL A 92 -19.89 -1.55 -0.25
CA VAL A 92 -20.55 -1.12 0.99
C VAL A 92 -22.02 -0.83 0.73
N GLY A 93 -22.85 -1.09 1.75
CA GLY A 93 -24.28 -0.81 1.70
C GLY A 93 -24.59 0.69 1.63
N LYS A 94 -25.86 0.99 1.33
CA LYS A 94 -26.42 2.35 1.16
C LYS A 94 -25.99 3.35 2.25
N TYR A 95 -25.92 2.91 3.50
CA TYR A 95 -25.64 3.75 4.66
C TYR A 95 -24.14 4.01 4.92
N LYS A 96 -23.24 3.25 4.27
CA LYS A 96 -21.78 3.40 4.42
C LYS A 96 -21.09 3.93 3.16
N SER A 97 -21.82 4.00 2.04
CA SER A 97 -21.33 4.52 0.77
C SER A 97 -21.20 6.05 0.81
N GLY A 98 -20.09 6.55 0.26
CA GLY A 98 -19.97 7.95 -0.11
C GLY A 98 -20.90 8.35 -1.25
N LYS A 99 -20.93 9.64 -1.55
CA LYS A 99 -21.72 10.25 -2.63
C LYS A 99 -20.80 11.01 -3.59
N THR A 100 -21.13 11.00 -4.88
CA THR A 100 -20.30 11.62 -5.95
C THR A 100 -20.31 13.16 -5.93
N GLY A 101 -21.10 13.80 -5.04
CA GLY A 101 -21.20 15.26 -4.92
C GLY A 101 -22.02 15.92 -6.04
N GLY A 102 -22.39 17.20 -5.86
CA GLY A 102 -23.11 18.01 -6.85
C GLY A 102 -24.63 17.83 -6.90
N ARG A 103 -25.28 18.57 -7.83
CA ARG A 103 -26.77 18.59 -8.01
C ARG A 103 -27.39 17.22 -8.37
N GLY A 104 -26.57 16.25 -8.82
CA GLY A 104 -26.97 14.88 -9.17
C GLY A 104 -26.28 13.81 -8.33
N SER A 105 -26.07 14.07 -7.04
CA SER A 105 -25.32 13.21 -6.13
C SER A 105 -25.86 11.76 -6.09
N ARG A 106 -25.07 10.82 -6.60
CA ARG A 106 -25.34 9.37 -6.56
C ARG A 106 -24.50 8.66 -5.52
N LEU A 107 -24.96 7.50 -5.06
CA LEU A 107 -24.17 6.61 -4.20
C LEU A 107 -23.04 6.00 -5.03
N ILE A 108 -21.84 5.98 -4.45
CA ILE A 108 -20.63 5.42 -5.06
C ILE A 108 -20.64 3.88 -5.02
N GLY A 109 -21.30 3.28 -4.02
CA GLY A 109 -21.43 1.83 -3.85
C GLY A 109 -20.21 1.13 -3.24
N HIS A 110 -19.12 1.86 -3.01
CA HIS A 110 -17.89 1.32 -2.43
C HIS A 110 -17.20 2.33 -1.51
N LYS A 111 -16.28 1.83 -0.69
CA LYS A 111 -15.37 2.64 0.13
C LYS A 111 -13.93 2.27 -0.17
N THR A 112 -13.10 3.27 -0.44
CA THR A 112 -11.66 3.08 -0.64
C THR A 112 -10.96 3.06 0.72
N HIS A 113 -10.22 1.99 1.00
CA HIS A 113 -9.32 1.92 2.14
C HIS A 113 -7.88 1.89 1.62
N ILE A 114 -7.09 2.85 2.09
CA ILE A 114 -5.65 2.86 1.91
C ILE A 114 -5.06 2.35 3.22
N LYS A 115 -4.38 1.20 3.18
CA LYS A 115 -3.77 0.57 4.35
C LYS A 115 -2.26 0.40 4.14
N PRO A 116 -1.44 0.24 5.18
CA PRO A 116 -0.07 -0.24 5.00
C PRO A 116 -0.07 -1.61 4.30
N SER A 117 0.79 -1.81 3.32
CA SER A 117 0.85 -3.09 2.59
C SER A 117 1.38 -4.21 3.50
N ASN A 118 0.89 -5.43 3.31
CA ASN A 118 1.36 -6.59 4.08
C ASN A 118 2.87 -6.81 3.97
N LYS A 119 3.46 -6.47 2.82
CA LYS A 119 4.92 -6.51 2.59
C LYS A 119 5.64 -5.50 3.48
N ALA A 120 5.15 -4.25 3.55
CA ALA A 120 5.74 -3.22 4.40
C ALA A 120 5.61 -3.54 5.90
N VAL A 121 4.46 -4.08 6.32
CA VAL A 121 4.24 -4.53 7.70
C VAL A 121 5.22 -5.65 8.07
N LYS A 122 5.39 -6.66 7.21
CA LYS A 122 6.36 -7.75 7.43
C LYS A 122 7.80 -7.22 7.50
N ALA A 123 8.17 -6.32 6.60
CA ALA A 123 9.51 -5.71 6.61
C ALA A 123 9.78 -4.97 7.92
N GLN A 124 8.80 -4.20 8.43
CA GLN A 124 8.93 -3.51 9.71
C GLN A 124 9.11 -4.48 10.89
N ILE A 125 8.36 -5.58 10.90
CA ILE A 125 8.49 -6.63 11.93
C ILE A 125 9.90 -7.21 11.92
N GLU A 126 10.45 -7.51 10.74
CA GLU A 126 11.82 -8.06 10.62
C GLU A 126 12.89 -7.04 11.04
N VAL A 127 12.70 -5.74 10.75
CA VAL A 127 13.59 -4.69 11.26
C VAL A 127 13.59 -4.65 12.78
N ILE A 128 12.41 -4.62 13.41
CA ILE A 128 12.29 -4.59 14.88
C ILE A 128 12.91 -5.84 15.51
N LYS A 129 12.61 -7.01 14.94
CA LYS A 129 13.16 -8.29 15.37
C LYS A 129 14.69 -8.32 15.26
N GLY A 130 15.24 -7.76 14.18
CA GLY A 130 16.69 -7.60 13.99
C GLY A 130 17.33 -6.76 15.09
N VAL A 131 16.72 -5.61 15.41
CA VAL A 131 17.18 -4.74 16.50
C VAL A 131 17.17 -5.46 17.86
N ILE A 132 16.07 -6.14 18.19
CA ILE A 132 15.94 -6.90 19.45
C ILE A 132 17.00 -8.01 19.51
N LYS A 133 17.26 -8.71 18.39
CA LYS A 133 18.27 -9.77 18.32
C LYS A 133 19.69 -9.23 18.54
N GLN A 134 20.01 -8.07 17.99
CA GLN A 134 21.32 -7.41 18.19
C GLN A 134 21.51 -6.93 19.64
N HIS A 135 20.43 -6.54 20.31
CA HIS A 135 20.45 -5.99 21.67
C HIS A 135 20.06 -7.03 22.73
N LYS A 136 20.28 -8.32 22.48
CA LYS A 136 19.93 -9.42 23.41
C LYS A 136 20.48 -9.23 24.82
N THR A 137 21.72 -8.77 24.94
CA THR A 137 22.42 -8.57 26.23
C THR A 137 22.53 -7.09 26.63
N ALA A 138 22.06 -6.17 25.77
CA ALA A 138 22.21 -4.74 26.00
C ALA A 138 21.33 -4.25 27.16
N PRO A 139 21.69 -3.14 27.84
CA PRO A 139 20.82 -2.51 28.82
C PRO A 139 19.45 -2.14 28.23
N GLN A 140 18.38 -2.22 29.04
CA GLN A 140 17.03 -1.85 28.60
C GLN A 140 16.94 -0.43 28.00
N PRO A 141 17.57 0.61 28.58
CA PRO A 141 17.55 1.95 27.99
C PRO A 141 18.16 2.00 26.59
N ALA A 142 19.20 1.21 26.32
CA ALA A 142 19.84 1.16 25.00
C ALA A 142 18.90 0.56 23.94
N LEU A 143 18.19 -0.53 24.27
CA LEU A 143 17.19 -1.12 23.38
C LEU A 143 16.04 -0.13 23.08
N ILE A 144 15.51 0.53 24.11
CA ILE A 144 14.42 1.50 23.97
C ILE A 144 14.86 2.68 23.10
N SER A 145 16.05 3.23 23.37
CA SER A 145 16.62 4.34 22.60
C SER A 145 16.74 3.99 21.11
N ARG A 146 17.08 2.74 20.78
CA ARG A 146 17.17 2.29 19.38
C ARG A 146 15.81 2.03 18.74
N LEU A 147 14.86 1.43 19.45
CA LEU A 147 13.55 1.06 18.91
C LEU A 147 12.63 2.27 18.70
N ASN A 148 12.58 3.20 19.65
CA ASN A 148 11.68 4.35 19.62
C ASN A 148 11.71 5.17 18.32
N PRO A 149 12.87 5.59 17.77
CA PRO A 149 12.91 6.36 16.53
C PRO A 149 12.42 5.55 15.32
N ILE A 150 12.68 4.23 15.28
CA ILE A 150 12.22 3.35 14.20
C ILE A 150 10.70 3.22 14.20
N ILE A 151 10.12 2.97 15.39
CA ILE A 151 8.67 2.86 15.56
C ILE A 151 8.01 4.20 15.23
N ARG A 152 8.52 5.30 15.79
CA ARG A 152 7.98 6.64 15.55
C ARG A 152 8.02 7.02 14.08
N GLY A 153 9.14 6.79 13.40
CA GLY A 153 9.27 7.09 11.96
C GLY A 153 8.26 6.32 11.12
N TRP A 154 8.07 5.03 11.41
CA TRP A 154 7.11 4.19 10.70
C TRP A 154 5.66 4.60 10.98
N SER A 155 5.32 4.90 12.24
CA SER A 155 3.99 5.40 12.62
C SER A 155 3.67 6.73 11.96
N ASN A 156 4.64 7.66 11.89
CA ASN A 156 4.47 8.93 11.21
C ASN A 156 4.19 8.73 9.71
N TYR A 157 4.94 7.86 9.03
CA TYR A 157 4.76 7.58 7.60
C TYR A 157 3.37 7.04 7.26
N TYR A 158 2.78 6.23 8.14
CA TYR A 158 1.45 5.62 7.95
C TYR A 158 0.30 6.28 8.72
N SER A 159 0.55 7.44 9.34
CA SER A 159 -0.43 8.14 10.19
C SER A 159 -1.64 8.69 9.42
N GLY A 160 -1.45 9.08 8.16
CA GLY A 160 -2.50 9.68 7.32
C GLY A 160 -3.44 8.67 6.64
N VAL A 161 -3.27 7.36 6.87
CA VAL A 161 -4.05 6.31 6.19
C VAL A 161 -4.76 5.41 7.20
N VAL A 162 -5.57 4.45 6.71
CA VAL A 162 -6.34 3.53 7.56
C VAL A 162 -5.40 2.49 8.18
N SER A 163 -4.77 2.86 9.30
CA SER A 163 -3.68 2.09 9.91
C SER A 163 -3.98 1.55 11.30
N THR A 164 -5.10 1.93 11.93
CA THR A 164 -5.41 1.57 13.34
C THR A 164 -5.33 0.08 13.62
N GLU A 165 -6.00 -0.74 12.79
CA GLU A 165 -5.98 -2.20 12.92
C GLU A 165 -4.56 -2.77 12.75
N THR A 166 -3.79 -2.23 11.80
CA THR A 166 -2.41 -2.62 11.54
C THR A 166 -1.48 -2.25 12.69
N PHE A 167 -1.64 -1.06 13.27
CA PHE A 167 -0.85 -0.59 14.42
C PHE A 167 -1.13 -1.44 15.65
N ASN A 168 -2.40 -1.70 15.98
CA ASN A 168 -2.76 -2.59 17.09
C ASN A 168 -2.15 -3.99 16.95
N LYS A 169 -2.15 -4.53 15.72
CA LYS A 169 -1.51 -5.82 15.43
C LYS A 169 0.00 -5.76 15.62
N LEU A 170 0.65 -4.70 15.15
CA LEU A 170 2.09 -4.51 15.29
C LEU A 170 2.49 -4.34 16.75
N ASP A 171 1.76 -3.52 17.52
CA ASP A 171 2.02 -3.30 18.95
C ASP A 171 1.95 -4.62 19.73
N HIS A 172 0.95 -5.47 19.44
CA HIS A 172 0.86 -6.81 20.05
C HIS A 172 2.06 -7.70 19.69
N ILE A 173 2.52 -7.66 18.45
CA ILE A 173 3.69 -8.43 18.00
C ILE A 173 4.97 -7.93 18.69
N VAL A 174 5.17 -6.61 18.72
CA VAL A 174 6.31 -5.98 19.38
C VAL A 174 6.31 -6.30 20.87
N TRP A 175 5.16 -6.21 21.54
CA TRP A 175 5.01 -6.60 22.94
C TRP A 175 5.42 -8.05 23.18
N LYS A 176 4.98 -8.99 22.33
CA LYS A 176 5.42 -10.40 22.42
C LYS A 176 6.92 -10.56 22.27
N MET A 177 7.54 -9.84 21.34
CA MET A 177 8.99 -9.88 21.13
C MET A 177 9.76 -9.32 22.32
N LEU A 178 9.32 -8.18 22.87
CA LEU A 178 9.91 -7.56 24.05
C LEU A 178 9.74 -8.45 25.28
N ARG A 179 8.57 -9.06 25.46
CA ARG A 179 8.34 -10.04 26.53
C ARG A 179 9.30 -11.22 26.43
N ALA A 180 9.45 -11.82 25.25
CA ALA A 180 10.40 -12.91 25.04
C ALA A 180 11.85 -12.50 25.34
N TRP A 181 12.23 -11.28 24.95
CA TRP A 181 13.54 -10.71 25.27
C TRP A 181 13.74 -10.54 26.79
N THR A 182 12.75 -10.02 27.51
CA THR A 182 12.81 -9.88 28.98
C THR A 182 12.92 -11.24 29.68
N VAL A 183 12.10 -12.22 29.28
CA VAL A 183 12.13 -13.58 29.84
C VAL A 183 13.48 -14.25 29.63
N SER A 184 14.07 -14.09 28.44
CA SER A 184 15.41 -14.60 28.13
C SER A 184 16.50 -14.02 29.02
N ARG A 185 16.30 -12.85 29.61
CA ARG A 185 17.29 -12.16 30.45
C ARG A 185 17.08 -12.37 31.94
N CYS A 186 15.82 -12.29 32.38
CA CYS A 186 15.47 -12.26 33.79
C CYS A 186 15.03 -13.64 34.33
N GLY A 187 14.85 -14.65 33.46
CA GLY A 187 14.43 -16.00 33.83
C GLY A 187 12.99 -16.11 34.37
N LYS A 188 12.31 -14.99 34.62
CA LYS A 188 10.92 -14.92 35.10
C LYS A 188 10.09 -14.05 34.15
N ALA A 189 8.93 -14.55 33.75
CA ALA A 189 7.92 -13.75 33.07
C ALA A 189 6.94 -13.23 34.12
N ASN A 190 6.94 -11.93 34.42
CA ASN A 190 5.84 -11.38 35.19
C ASN A 190 4.66 -11.12 34.23
N HIS A 191 3.46 -11.54 34.65
CA HIS A 191 2.30 -11.71 33.76
C HIS A 191 1.31 -10.56 33.82
N GLU A 192 1.57 -9.54 34.63
CA GLU A 192 0.66 -8.42 34.80
C GLU A 192 0.87 -7.37 33.71
N LYS A 193 -0.26 -6.95 33.15
CA LYS A 193 -0.38 -6.00 32.04
C LYS A 193 -0.79 -4.65 32.59
#